data_AF-T1ISX4-F1
#
_entry.id   AF-T1ISX4-F1
#
_cell.length_a   1.000
_cell.length_b   1.000
_cell.length_c   1.000
_cell.angle_alpha   90.00
_cell.angle_beta   90.00
_cell.angle_gamma   90.00
#
_symmetry.space_group_name_H-M   'P 1'
#
loop_
_entity.id
_entity.type
_entity.pdbx_description
1 polymer ?
#
loop_
_entity_poly.entity_id
_entity_poly.type
_entity_poly.pdbx_seq_one_letter_code
_entity_poly.pdbx_strand_id
1 'polypeptide(L)'
;MKMALIHLLWVLFLSVAHATPTKRDVKNNADEYMDKLLINVRQLILEKDMDPYTTINYSFLNMHLSGELHGLATLRRAGPAHLTFNKQDDSIQIEAVFGVTDLKVNLKWDISMGFLPFNGYVSGTAADAVTNVVLRVDVNRKTVRITKFKVGQIGHITVETKTMPIPFWDRILSLISSSVSNVMKNTVAKLLEGPIKAALKLKYATPDPNDYVDDIVHHVREYILAKKLDPYNAIDVDILNTHVSGALLGMGTMGREEDAAMIYKPNEFQSIQSKLRVHLLKGQLKWTTKVLSYTITGTASVTIQDVLMDIQLDMNSDKSQFTLKEFDITQVGTISVHLDVVPIFDYVVSSVTNVIAALCKNIVFRLIDGPIKLGLQKVIDEHAFESTMKSVHTSVLLLLLLLSIFGAVQVLNGHIHGTTRLTRETNQDKTWTAKLIANIREVIRKGLAVAHLPPLDPLHIGSLHIYKNLIKGIESYIDVTGDISNLTLTGLSNFSVSDVDLTFIPPRFHANFYLPVLNFSGNNSLDGTIGSWVPMNTRGVFSVAAVNVIMSIDAPLTFEKGFNVILSDLNFKLNVESFNTQLVSGGGFMGGMVNTVLSGTLKTMFDVFVP
;
A
#
# COMPACT_ATOMS: atom_id res chain seq x y z
N MET A 1 -41.85 0.69 -29.41
CA MET A 1 -41.83 0.99 -27.97
C MET A 1 -40.43 1.48 -27.57
N LYS A 2 -40.07 2.71 -27.99
CA LYS A 2 -38.70 3.26 -27.99
C LYS A 2 -38.55 4.60 -27.23
N MET A 3 -39.55 5.01 -26.44
CA MET A 3 -39.59 6.35 -25.81
C MET A 3 -39.61 6.37 -24.28
N ALA A 4 -39.68 5.22 -23.59
CA ALA A 4 -39.70 5.19 -22.11
C ALA A 4 -38.32 4.96 -21.46
N LEU A 5 -37.32 4.46 -22.21
CA LEU A 5 -35.95 4.24 -21.70
C LEU A 5 -35.02 5.45 -21.93
N ILE A 6 -35.42 6.39 -22.80
CA ILE A 6 -34.66 7.63 -23.06
C ILE A 6 -34.96 8.70 -22.00
N HIS A 7 -36.11 8.67 -21.32
CA HIS A 7 -36.42 9.62 -20.23
C HIS A 7 -35.82 9.21 -18.87
N LEU A 8 -35.51 7.93 -18.62
CA LEU A 8 -34.83 7.52 -17.38
C LEU A 8 -33.30 7.72 -17.45
N LEU A 9 -32.72 7.68 -18.65
CA LEU A 9 -31.31 7.99 -18.91
C LEU A 9 -31.04 9.49 -19.14
N TRP A 10 -32.03 10.29 -19.58
CA TRP A 10 -31.92 11.75 -19.64
C TRP A 10 -31.94 12.44 -18.26
N VAL A 11 -32.62 11.86 -17.26
CA VAL A 11 -32.67 12.41 -15.88
C VAL A 11 -31.37 12.17 -15.10
N LEU A 12 -30.54 11.21 -15.51
CA LEU A 12 -29.20 10.98 -14.93
C LEU A 12 -28.09 11.78 -15.62
N PHE A 13 -28.21 12.09 -16.92
CA PHE A 13 -27.18 12.81 -17.69
C PHE A 13 -27.29 14.34 -17.70
N LEU A 14 -28.43 14.93 -17.33
CA LEU A 14 -28.61 16.39 -17.25
C LEU A 14 -28.29 17.03 -15.89
N SER A 15 -27.65 16.28 -14.98
CA SER A 15 -27.24 16.81 -13.66
C SER A 15 -25.80 17.33 -13.59
N VAL A 16 -25.04 17.35 -14.72
CA VAL A 16 -23.63 17.78 -14.74
C VAL A 16 -23.33 18.92 -15.74
N ALA A 17 -24.27 19.37 -16.57
CA ALA A 17 -24.04 20.51 -17.47
C ALA A 17 -25.20 21.51 -17.44
N HIS A 18 -24.92 22.71 -16.92
CA HIS A 18 -25.79 23.92 -16.83
C HIS A 18 -26.69 24.07 -15.60
N ALA A 19 -26.09 24.12 -14.40
CA ALA A 19 -26.67 24.86 -13.28
C ALA A 19 -25.69 25.95 -12.83
N THR A 20 -26.10 27.21 -12.98
CA THR A 20 -25.57 28.34 -12.22
C THR A 20 -25.62 28.03 -10.72
N PRO A 21 -24.70 28.61 -9.92
CA PRO A 21 -24.39 28.12 -8.58
C PRO A 21 -25.54 28.44 -7.62
N THR A 22 -26.42 27.47 -7.42
CA THR A 22 -27.25 27.42 -6.21
C THR A 22 -26.58 26.48 -5.23
N LYS A 23 -26.35 26.98 -4.01
CA LYS A 23 -25.80 26.25 -2.86
C LYS A 23 -26.54 24.91 -2.68
N ARG A 24 -26.05 23.83 -3.30
CA ARG A 24 -26.35 22.47 -2.87
C ARG A 24 -25.37 22.14 -1.76
N ASP A 25 -25.93 21.84 -0.60
CA ASP A 25 -25.25 21.39 0.60
C ASP A 25 -24.58 20.03 0.28
N VAL A 26 -23.31 20.05 -0.14
CA VAL A 26 -22.47 18.86 -0.37
C VAL A 26 -22.12 18.27 1.00
N LYS A 27 -23.10 17.63 1.63
CA LYS A 27 -22.99 17.14 3.01
C LYS A 27 -22.44 15.72 3.14
N ASN A 28 -22.22 14.98 2.03
CA ASN A 28 -22.15 13.52 2.08
C ASN A 28 -20.86 12.89 1.54
N ASN A 29 -19.69 13.14 2.14
CA ASN A 29 -18.59 12.15 2.14
C ASN A 29 -17.50 12.34 3.22
N ALA A 30 -17.50 13.44 3.98
CA ALA A 30 -16.50 13.62 5.03
C ALA A 30 -16.64 12.56 6.13
N ASP A 31 -17.87 12.30 6.58
CA ASP A 31 -18.21 11.30 7.58
C ASP A 31 -17.73 9.89 7.21
N GLU A 32 -18.09 9.42 6.01
CA GLU A 32 -17.71 8.09 5.52
C GLU A 32 -16.19 7.95 5.38
N TYR A 33 -15.52 8.99 4.86
CA TYR A 33 -14.07 9.01 4.77
C TYR A 33 -13.42 8.89 6.16
N MET A 34 -13.94 9.62 7.15
CA MET A 34 -13.44 9.56 8.52
C MET A 34 -13.70 8.20 9.16
N ASP A 35 -14.86 7.60 8.94
CA ASP A 35 -15.19 6.27 9.47
C ASP A 35 -14.23 5.19 8.92
N LYS A 36 -13.90 5.25 7.62
CA LYS A 36 -12.88 4.37 7.00
C LYS A 36 -11.48 4.62 7.58
N LEU A 37 -11.10 5.87 7.80
CA LEU A 37 -9.80 6.19 8.42
C LEU A 37 -9.72 5.59 9.83
N LEU A 38 -10.78 5.70 10.64
CA LEU A 38 -10.81 5.21 12.01
C LEU A 38 -10.79 3.68 12.09
N ILE A 39 -11.36 2.96 11.11
CA ILE A 39 -11.17 1.50 10.97
C ILE A 39 -9.68 1.17 10.86
N ASN A 40 -8.95 1.84 9.97
CA ASN A 40 -7.52 1.59 9.78
C ASN A 40 -6.70 1.96 11.02
N VAL A 41 -7.04 3.05 11.70
CA VAL A 41 -6.36 3.45 12.94
C VAL A 41 -6.55 2.40 14.05
N ARG A 42 -7.77 1.87 14.21
CA ARG A 42 -8.04 0.80 15.19
C ARG A 42 -7.21 -0.44 14.90
N GLN A 43 -7.15 -0.85 13.64
CA GLN A 43 -6.34 -1.98 13.22
C GLN A 43 -4.86 -1.76 13.55
N LEU A 44 -4.33 -0.56 13.29
CA LEU A 44 -2.95 -0.22 13.63
C LEU A 44 -2.68 -0.20 15.15
N ILE A 45 -3.65 0.24 15.96
CA ILE A 45 -3.56 0.19 17.44
C ILE A 45 -3.41 -1.27 17.90
N LEU A 46 -4.19 -2.18 17.32
CA LEU A 46 -4.13 -3.62 17.63
C LEU A 46 -2.82 -4.24 17.15
N GLU A 47 -2.40 -3.97 15.91
CA GLU A 47 -1.17 -4.52 15.31
C GLU A 47 0.12 -4.08 15.99
N LYS A 48 0.10 -2.91 16.65
CA LYS A 48 1.25 -2.36 17.38
C LYS A 48 1.22 -2.67 18.87
N ASP A 49 0.33 -3.58 19.30
CA ASP A 49 0.12 -3.93 20.70
C ASP A 49 -0.06 -2.68 21.59
N MET A 50 -0.77 -1.67 21.06
CA MET A 50 -1.05 -0.42 21.77
C MET A 50 -2.31 -0.50 22.63
N ASP A 51 -3.04 -1.62 22.58
CA ASP A 51 -4.19 -1.89 23.45
C ASP A 51 -4.12 -3.34 23.96
N PRO A 52 -3.68 -3.59 25.20
CA PRO A 52 -3.38 -2.59 26.23
C PRO A 52 -2.06 -1.84 26.02
N TYR A 53 -2.04 -0.53 26.30
CA TYR A 53 -0.83 0.26 26.38
C TYR A 53 -0.18 0.14 27.75
N THR A 54 0.93 -0.58 27.86
CA THR A 54 1.54 -1.00 29.15
C THR A 54 2.66 -0.09 29.67
N THR A 55 3.01 0.98 28.94
CA THR A 55 4.18 1.81 29.26
C THR A 55 3.80 3.16 29.89
N ILE A 56 2.75 3.21 30.72
CA ILE A 56 2.46 4.42 31.49
C ILE A 56 3.50 4.53 32.59
N ASN A 57 4.30 5.61 32.56
CA ASN A 57 5.21 5.98 33.64
C ASN A 57 5.17 7.50 33.79
N TYR A 58 4.62 7.98 34.91
CA TYR A 58 4.45 9.40 35.20
C TYR A 58 4.88 9.71 36.62
N SER A 59 5.57 10.83 36.82
CA SER A 59 6.06 11.23 38.15
C SER A 59 5.64 12.66 38.46
N PHE A 60 5.03 12.89 39.62
CA PHE A 60 4.60 14.20 40.08
C PHE A 60 4.58 14.28 41.61
N LEU A 61 5.15 15.35 42.20
CA LEU A 61 5.19 15.56 43.66
C LEU A 61 5.64 14.32 44.46
N ASN A 62 6.74 13.68 44.07
CA ASN A 62 7.27 12.43 44.66
C ASN A 62 6.34 11.21 44.58
N MET A 63 5.29 11.28 43.77
CA MET A 63 4.45 10.15 43.40
C MET A 63 4.88 9.62 42.04
N HIS A 64 5.21 8.33 41.98
CA HIS A 64 5.44 7.59 40.75
C HIS A 64 4.18 6.80 40.41
N LEU A 65 3.66 6.97 39.20
CA LEU A 65 2.53 6.22 38.65
C LEU A 65 3.06 5.31 37.54
N SER A 66 2.77 4.02 37.64
CA SER A 66 3.08 3.04 36.59
C SER A 66 1.88 2.16 36.29
N GLY A 67 1.65 1.79 35.02
CA GLY A 67 0.50 0.94 34.71
C GLY A 67 0.13 0.86 33.25
N GLU A 68 -1.12 0.52 33.01
CA GLU A 68 -1.64 0.19 31.70
C GLU A 68 -2.96 0.90 31.39
N LEU A 69 -3.20 1.15 30.11
CA LEU A 69 -4.44 1.71 29.57
C LEU A 69 -5.03 0.75 28.55
N HIS A 70 -6.31 0.45 28.72
CA HIS A 70 -7.12 -0.40 27.86
C HIS A 70 -8.21 0.42 27.17
N GLY A 71 -8.68 -0.08 26.03
CA GLY A 71 -9.86 0.42 25.32
C GLY A 71 -9.53 1.42 24.21
N LEU A 72 -8.27 1.64 23.86
CA LEU A 72 -7.89 2.52 22.75
C LEU A 72 -8.43 2.04 21.39
N ALA A 73 -8.60 0.73 21.21
CA ALA A 73 -9.15 0.12 20.00
C ALA A 73 -10.67 0.35 19.82
N THR A 74 -11.37 0.93 20.80
CA THR A 74 -12.79 1.32 20.67
C THR A 74 -12.97 2.67 19.95
N LEU A 75 -11.88 3.25 19.45
CA LEU A 75 -11.87 4.52 18.73
C LEU A 75 -12.95 4.58 17.64
N ARG A 76 -13.83 5.58 17.73
CA ARG A 76 -14.96 5.82 16.84
C ARG A 76 -15.13 7.29 16.55
N ARG A 77 -15.95 7.61 15.56
CA ARG A 77 -16.40 8.99 15.34
C ARG A 77 -17.49 9.32 16.36
N ALA A 78 -17.38 10.48 17.01
CA ALA A 78 -18.31 10.94 18.05
C ALA A 78 -19.17 12.14 17.62
N GLY A 79 -18.98 12.64 16.40
CA GLY A 79 -19.77 13.74 15.83
C GLY A 79 -19.64 13.84 14.31
N PRO A 80 -20.35 14.78 13.66
CA PRO A 80 -20.20 15.02 12.23
C PRO A 80 -18.78 15.50 11.89
N ALA A 81 -18.31 15.14 10.70
CA ALA A 81 -17.10 15.69 10.11
C ALA A 81 -17.48 16.87 9.20
N HIS A 82 -16.75 17.96 9.33
CA HIS A 82 -16.91 19.17 8.54
C HIS A 82 -15.72 19.35 7.62
N LEU A 83 -16.00 19.61 6.34
CA LEU A 83 -14.98 19.90 5.33
C LEU A 83 -15.07 21.38 4.96
N THR A 84 -13.97 22.10 5.15
CA THR A 84 -13.84 23.52 4.80
C THR A 84 -12.70 23.68 3.81
N PHE A 85 -12.97 24.27 2.65
CA PHE A 85 -11.93 24.62 1.69
C PHE A 85 -11.43 26.05 1.94
N ASN A 86 -10.14 26.19 2.24
CA ASN A 86 -9.48 27.47 2.38
C ASN A 86 -8.84 27.89 1.05
N LYS A 87 -9.43 28.89 0.41
CA LYS A 87 -8.98 29.40 -0.89
C LYS A 87 -7.64 30.15 -0.83
N GLN A 88 -7.25 30.69 0.32
CA GLN A 88 -6.06 31.54 0.44
C GLN A 88 -4.77 30.74 0.33
N ASP A 89 -4.78 29.50 0.81
CA ASP A 89 -3.62 28.61 0.81
C ASP A 89 -3.89 27.29 0.08
N ASP A 90 -5.04 27.22 -0.62
CA ASP A 90 -5.46 26.04 -1.39
C ASP A 90 -5.40 24.76 -0.55
N SER A 91 -6.01 24.81 0.63
CA SER A 91 -6.04 23.68 1.57
C SER A 91 -7.46 23.23 1.88
N ILE A 92 -7.64 21.94 2.09
CA ILE A 92 -8.88 21.35 2.60
C ILE A 92 -8.68 21.07 4.09
N GLN A 93 -9.47 21.72 4.94
CA GLN A 93 -9.53 21.44 6.37
C GLN A 93 -10.67 20.47 6.65
N ILE A 94 -10.38 19.35 7.30
CA ILE A 94 -11.37 18.40 7.81
C ILE A 94 -11.36 18.50 9.33
N GLU A 95 -12.46 18.95 9.91
CA GLU A 95 -12.68 18.97 11.36
C GLU A 95 -13.62 17.84 11.73
N ALA A 96 -13.16 16.93 12.59
CA ALA A 96 -13.95 15.78 13.03
C ALA A 96 -13.78 15.56 14.52
N VAL A 97 -14.83 15.03 15.14
CA VAL A 97 -14.85 14.71 16.56
C VAL A 97 -14.75 13.19 16.69
N PHE A 98 -13.71 12.70 17.37
CA PHE A 98 -13.53 11.28 17.66
C PHE A 98 -13.80 11.00 19.14
N GLY A 99 -14.20 9.78 19.43
CA GLY A 99 -14.43 9.29 20.78
C GLY A 99 -13.76 7.94 20.99
N VAL A 100 -13.43 7.63 22.24
CA VAL A 100 -13.00 6.30 22.67
C VAL A 100 -13.91 5.89 23.83
N THR A 101 -14.49 4.71 23.77
CA THR A 101 -15.36 4.18 24.84
C THR A 101 -14.64 3.16 25.71
N ASP A 102 -15.16 2.97 26.91
CA ASP A 102 -14.72 1.91 27.81
C ASP A 102 -13.22 1.97 28.15
N LEU A 103 -12.69 3.19 28.22
CA LEU A 103 -11.30 3.41 28.61
C LEU A 103 -11.09 2.98 30.05
N LYS A 104 -10.18 2.04 30.25
CA LYS A 104 -9.82 1.55 31.58
C LYS A 104 -8.35 1.75 31.83
N VAL A 105 -8.01 2.44 32.91
CA VAL A 105 -6.63 2.66 33.35
C VAL A 105 -6.39 1.94 34.66
N ASN A 106 -5.36 1.11 34.71
CA ASN A 106 -4.92 0.45 35.94
C ASN A 106 -3.55 1.01 36.29
N LEU A 107 -3.44 1.79 37.36
CA LEU A 107 -2.17 2.38 37.81
C LEU A 107 -1.79 1.85 39.19
N LYS A 108 -0.53 1.46 39.32
CA LYS A 108 0.21 1.39 40.57
C LYS A 108 0.74 2.78 40.88
N TRP A 109 0.64 3.19 42.13
CA TRP A 109 1.21 4.43 42.59
C TRP A 109 2.12 4.19 43.79
N ASP A 110 3.23 4.92 43.84
CA ASP A 110 4.20 4.90 44.92
C ASP A 110 4.50 6.35 45.30
N ILE A 111 4.24 6.76 46.54
CA ILE A 111 4.56 8.10 47.05
C ILE A 111 5.45 8.00 48.30
N SER A 112 6.50 8.80 48.33
CA SER A 112 7.36 8.92 49.50
C SER A 112 7.09 10.23 50.23
N MET A 113 6.59 10.14 51.46
CA MET A 113 6.39 11.28 52.35
C MET A 113 7.37 11.20 53.52
N GLY A 114 8.53 11.85 53.37
CA GLY A 114 9.63 11.72 54.34
C GLY A 114 10.21 10.31 54.32
N PHE A 115 10.18 9.62 55.47
CA PHE A 115 10.73 8.27 55.64
C PHE A 115 9.70 7.14 55.45
N LEU A 116 8.44 7.46 55.15
CA LEU A 116 7.38 6.47 54.98
C LEU A 116 7.01 6.31 53.50
N PRO A 117 7.29 5.13 52.90
CA PRO A 117 6.80 4.81 51.56
C PRO A 117 5.34 4.36 51.64
N PHE A 118 4.50 4.91 50.78
CA PHE A 118 3.13 4.45 50.58
C PHE A 118 2.98 3.98 49.15
N ASN A 119 2.33 2.82 48.98
CA ASN A 119 1.99 2.31 47.67
C ASN A 119 0.53 1.88 47.60
N GLY A 120 0.01 1.80 46.39
CA GLY A 120 -1.35 1.33 46.20
C GLY A 120 -1.70 1.16 44.73
N TYR A 121 -2.95 0.80 44.53
CA TYR A 121 -3.53 0.56 43.23
C TYR A 121 -4.73 1.48 43.05
N VAL A 122 -4.81 2.08 41.86
CA VAL A 122 -5.96 2.84 41.42
C VAL A 122 -6.41 2.33 40.06
N SER A 123 -7.69 1.99 39.97
CA SER A 123 -8.36 1.68 38.71
C SER A 123 -9.27 2.84 38.36
N GLY A 124 -9.12 3.38 37.15
CA GLY A 124 -10.00 4.40 36.61
C GLY A 124 -10.76 3.85 35.39
N THR A 125 -12.05 4.11 35.30
CA THR A 125 -12.82 3.86 34.07
C THR A 125 -13.44 5.15 33.58
N ALA A 126 -13.29 5.45 32.28
CA ALA A 126 -14.00 6.52 31.61
C ALA A 126 -14.90 5.91 30.53
N ALA A 127 -16.21 6.15 30.64
CA ALA A 127 -17.19 5.61 29.70
C ALA A 127 -17.00 6.15 28.27
N ASP A 128 -16.62 7.42 28.15
CA ASP A 128 -16.31 8.06 26.86
C ASP A 128 -15.19 9.09 27.03
N ALA A 129 -14.35 9.25 26.02
CA ALA A 129 -13.37 10.31 25.93
C ALA A 129 -13.36 10.88 24.52
N VAL A 130 -13.73 12.15 24.40
CA VAL A 130 -13.95 12.83 23.13
C VAL A 130 -12.79 13.76 22.81
N THR A 131 -12.25 13.64 21.60
CA THR A 131 -11.17 14.48 21.06
C THR A 131 -11.60 15.17 19.77
N ASN A 132 -11.26 16.45 19.66
CA ASN A 132 -11.45 17.23 18.44
C ASN A 132 -10.18 17.18 17.62
N VAL A 133 -10.30 16.71 16.38
CA VAL A 133 -9.19 16.58 15.45
C VAL A 133 -9.44 17.47 14.24
N VAL A 134 -8.48 18.35 13.96
CA VAL A 134 -8.46 19.17 12.76
C VAL A 134 -7.31 18.69 11.90
N LEU A 135 -7.67 18.15 10.73
CA LEU A 135 -6.76 17.75 9.67
C LEU A 135 -6.72 18.87 8.63
N ARG A 136 -5.54 19.22 8.15
CA ARG A 136 -5.36 20.12 7.00
C ARG A 136 -4.65 19.36 5.91
N VAL A 137 -5.29 19.28 4.75
CA VAL A 137 -4.74 18.72 3.53
C VAL A 137 -4.32 19.89 2.67
N ASP A 138 -3.01 20.04 2.46
CA ASP A 138 -2.48 20.99 1.48
C ASP A 138 -2.68 20.38 0.09
N VAL A 139 -3.52 20.98 -0.76
CA VAL A 139 -3.90 20.40 -2.06
C VAL A 139 -2.71 20.42 -3.02
N ASN A 140 -1.89 21.47 -2.95
CA ASN A 140 -0.71 21.64 -3.79
C ASN A 140 0.42 20.70 -3.40
N ARG A 141 0.74 20.63 -2.10
CA ARG A 141 1.81 19.75 -1.60
C ARG A 141 1.34 18.30 -1.44
N LYS A 142 0.04 18.04 -1.52
CA LYS A 142 -0.60 16.74 -1.26
C LYS A 142 -0.24 16.15 0.09
N THR A 143 0.16 16.98 1.06
CA THR A 143 0.50 16.54 2.41
C THR A 143 -0.71 16.69 3.31
N VAL A 144 -1.06 15.62 4.03
CA VAL A 144 -2.01 15.70 5.14
C VAL A 144 -1.26 15.97 6.43
N ARG A 145 -1.62 17.05 7.13
CA ARG A 145 -1.05 17.40 8.44
C ARG A 145 -2.16 17.50 9.47
N ILE A 146 -1.94 16.93 10.65
CA ILE A 146 -2.80 17.21 11.81
C ILE A 146 -2.38 18.57 12.33
N THR A 147 -3.22 19.59 12.16
CA THR A 147 -2.93 20.96 12.61
C THR A 147 -3.37 21.20 14.04
N LYS A 148 -4.39 20.47 14.50
CA LYS A 148 -4.88 20.56 15.87
C LYS A 148 -5.37 19.19 16.32
N PHE A 149 -4.84 18.74 17.45
CA PHE A 149 -5.33 17.58 18.16
C PHE A 149 -5.59 17.99 19.60
N LYS A 150 -6.86 18.07 20.01
CA LYS A 150 -7.23 18.52 21.35
C LYS A 150 -8.25 17.56 21.95
N VAL A 151 -7.86 16.86 23.01
CA VAL A 151 -8.81 16.12 23.85
C VAL A 151 -9.74 17.13 24.50
N GLY A 152 -11.03 17.03 24.19
CA GLY A 152 -12.05 17.99 24.61
C GLY A 152 -12.56 17.64 25.99
N GLN A 153 -13.29 16.54 26.09
CA GLN A 153 -13.98 16.12 27.31
C GLN A 153 -13.69 14.64 27.57
N ILE A 154 -13.26 14.32 28.78
CA ILE A 154 -13.33 12.96 29.29
C ILE A 154 -14.64 12.87 30.07
N GLY A 155 -15.42 11.84 29.81
CA GLY A 155 -16.64 11.53 30.55
C GLY A 155 -16.37 11.28 32.03
N HIS A 156 -17.40 10.84 32.76
CA HIS A 156 -17.24 10.55 34.18
C HIS A 156 -16.14 9.50 34.40
N ILE A 157 -15.15 9.89 35.21
CA ILE A 157 -14.07 9.01 35.63
C ILE A 157 -14.47 8.44 36.98
N THR A 158 -14.74 7.15 37.02
CA THR A 158 -14.92 6.42 38.28
C THR A 158 -13.55 5.95 38.73
N VAL A 159 -13.15 6.30 39.95
CA VAL A 159 -11.85 5.95 40.53
C VAL A 159 -12.07 4.99 41.70
N GLU A 160 -11.62 3.76 41.55
CA GLU A 160 -11.60 2.78 42.62
C GLU A 160 -10.18 2.68 43.19
N THR A 161 -10.07 2.84 44.51
CA THR A 161 -8.80 2.72 45.22
C THR A 161 -8.89 1.59 46.25
N LYS A 162 -7.83 0.79 46.34
CA LYS A 162 -7.68 -0.25 47.38
C LYS A 162 -6.52 0.11 48.27
N THR A 163 -6.81 0.70 49.43
CA THR A 163 -5.78 1.28 50.32
C THR A 163 -6.21 1.17 51.78
N MET A 164 -5.24 1.30 52.70
CA MET A 164 -5.53 1.31 54.13
C MET A 164 -6.07 2.69 54.57
N PRO A 165 -7.04 2.74 55.49
CA PRO A 165 -7.59 4.01 55.99
C PRO A 165 -6.53 4.76 56.81
N ILE A 166 -6.15 5.96 56.37
CA ILE A 166 -5.21 6.85 57.07
C ILE A 166 -5.90 8.22 57.26
N PRO A 167 -5.67 8.96 58.37
CA PRO A 167 -6.42 10.20 58.69
C PRO A 167 -6.39 11.33 57.66
N PHE A 168 -5.50 11.29 56.65
CA PHE A 168 -5.38 12.29 55.58
C PHE A 168 -5.74 11.72 54.18
N TRP A 169 -6.47 10.61 54.14
CA TRP A 169 -6.81 9.88 52.92
C TRP A 169 -7.52 10.73 51.86
N ASP A 170 -8.44 11.60 52.26
CA ASP A 170 -9.21 12.45 51.34
C ASP A 170 -8.31 13.40 50.52
N ARG A 171 -7.21 13.88 51.13
CA ARG A 171 -6.24 14.73 50.45
C ARG A 171 -5.42 13.94 49.44
N ILE A 172 -5.06 12.69 49.75
CA ILE A 172 -4.38 11.80 48.79
C ILE A 172 -5.32 11.43 47.65
N LEU A 173 -6.58 11.09 47.95
CA LEU A 173 -7.58 10.76 46.93
C LEU A 173 -7.80 11.89 45.93
N SER A 174 -7.88 13.15 46.40
CA SER A 174 -8.02 14.29 45.49
C SER A 174 -6.80 14.48 44.58
N LEU A 175 -5.58 14.26 45.10
CA LEU A 175 -4.33 14.28 44.33
C LEU A 175 -4.27 13.14 43.31
N ILE A 176 -4.60 11.91 43.72
CA ILE A 176 -4.63 10.73 42.84
C ILE A 176 -5.69 10.92 41.77
N SER A 177 -6.91 11.32 42.11
CA SER A 177 -8.01 11.53 41.15
C SER A 177 -7.65 12.59 40.10
N SER A 178 -7.08 13.71 40.54
CA SER A 178 -6.59 14.76 39.62
C SER A 178 -5.46 14.24 38.73
N SER A 179 -4.54 13.46 39.29
CA SER A 179 -3.40 12.89 38.55
C SER A 179 -3.87 11.84 37.54
N VAL A 180 -4.78 10.94 37.91
CA VAL A 180 -5.39 9.94 37.02
C VAL A 180 -6.11 10.62 35.87
N SER A 181 -6.91 11.66 36.14
CA SER A 181 -7.59 12.44 35.09
C SER A 181 -6.60 13.08 34.12
N ASN A 182 -5.53 13.69 34.62
CA ASN A 182 -4.50 14.32 33.79
C ASN A 182 -3.68 13.30 33.01
N VAL A 183 -3.32 12.17 33.62
CA VAL A 183 -2.63 11.06 32.96
C VAL A 183 -3.51 10.50 31.85
N MET A 184 -4.81 10.26 32.10
CA MET A 184 -5.73 9.81 31.05
C MET A 184 -5.82 10.82 29.91
N LYS A 185 -6.01 12.12 30.18
CA LYS A 185 -6.07 13.17 29.14
C LYS A 185 -4.81 13.20 28.28
N ASN A 186 -3.65 13.29 28.90
CA ASN A 186 -2.38 13.45 28.18
C ASN A 186 -1.94 12.17 27.48
N THR A 187 -2.16 11.01 28.11
CA THR A 187 -1.79 9.71 27.55
C THR A 187 -2.71 9.36 26.39
N VAL A 188 -4.04 9.46 26.54
CA VAL A 188 -4.99 9.24 25.44
C VAL A 188 -4.70 10.21 24.29
N ALA A 189 -4.42 11.48 24.57
CA ALA A 189 -4.08 12.44 23.52
C ALA A 189 -2.88 11.98 22.69
N LYS A 190 -1.76 11.69 23.37
CA LYS A 190 -0.50 11.30 22.74
C LYS A 190 -0.60 9.97 22.01
N LEU A 191 -1.33 9.01 22.59
CA LEU A 191 -1.49 7.67 22.03
C LEU A 191 -2.46 7.59 20.88
N LEU A 192 -3.43 8.49 20.78
CA LEU A 192 -4.28 8.58 19.59
C LEU A 192 -3.61 9.38 18.47
N GLU A 193 -2.89 10.45 18.81
CA GLU A 193 -2.24 11.31 17.81
C GLU A 193 -1.23 10.52 16.95
N GLY A 194 -0.41 9.64 17.56
CA GLY A 194 0.59 8.84 16.86
C GLY A 194 0.01 7.91 15.78
N PRO A 195 -0.86 6.95 16.15
CA PRO A 195 -1.54 6.04 15.21
C PRO A 195 -2.37 6.77 14.17
N ILE A 196 -3.05 7.87 14.51
CA ILE A 196 -3.78 8.68 13.53
C ILE A 196 -2.81 9.30 12.53
N LYS A 197 -1.68 9.87 12.97
CA LYS A 197 -0.61 10.35 12.07
C LYS A 197 -0.06 9.22 11.21
N ALA A 198 0.15 8.04 11.77
CA ALA A 198 0.68 6.88 11.06
C ALA A 198 -0.30 6.33 10.01
N ALA A 199 -1.59 6.19 10.33
CA ALA A 199 -2.62 5.76 9.37
C ALA A 199 -2.82 6.78 8.24
N LEU A 200 -2.71 8.08 8.54
CA LEU A 200 -2.71 9.14 7.52
C LEU A 200 -1.46 9.05 6.64
N LYS A 201 -0.29 8.74 7.20
CA LYS A 201 0.92 8.48 6.41
C LYS A 201 0.76 7.23 5.54
N LEU A 202 0.24 6.12 6.07
CA LEU A 202 0.08 4.85 5.34
C LEU A 202 -0.83 4.98 4.10
N LYS A 203 -1.90 5.81 4.18
CA LYS A 203 -2.84 5.99 3.06
C LYS A 203 -2.35 6.97 1.98
N TYR A 204 -1.42 7.86 2.32
CA TYR A 204 -0.90 8.89 1.42
C TYR A 204 0.63 8.85 1.27
N ALA A 205 1.27 7.74 1.65
CA ALA A 205 2.67 7.51 1.38
C ALA A 205 2.83 7.29 -0.12
N THR A 206 2.81 8.38 -0.89
CA THR A 206 3.75 8.46 -1.99
C THR A 206 5.12 8.18 -1.36
N PRO A 207 5.88 7.19 -1.84
CA PRO A 207 7.24 6.96 -1.37
C PRO A 207 7.94 8.33 -1.31
N ASP A 208 8.42 8.71 -0.14
CA ASP A 208 9.13 9.98 -0.03
C ASP A 208 10.32 9.88 -0.98
N PRO A 209 10.43 10.73 -2.01
CA PRO A 209 11.56 10.67 -2.92
C PRO A 209 12.90 10.80 -2.17
N ASN A 210 12.90 11.42 -0.99
CA ASN A 210 14.05 11.45 -0.09
C ASN A 210 14.46 10.06 0.39
N ASP A 211 13.50 9.28 0.91
CA ASP A 211 13.77 7.92 1.40
C ASP A 211 14.35 7.04 0.28
N TYR A 212 13.82 7.18 -0.94
CA TYR A 212 14.32 6.44 -2.11
C TYR A 212 15.74 6.85 -2.50
N VAL A 213 16.05 8.15 -2.55
CA VAL A 213 17.41 8.63 -2.87
C VAL A 213 18.39 8.25 -1.76
N ASP A 214 17.99 8.37 -0.49
CA ASP A 214 18.83 8.03 0.66
C ASP A 214 19.17 6.53 0.67
N ASP A 215 18.21 5.68 0.29
CA ASP A 215 18.40 4.24 0.12
C ASP A 215 19.36 3.90 -1.05
N ILE A 216 19.22 4.56 -2.20
CA ILE A 216 20.17 4.42 -3.31
C ILE A 216 21.58 4.83 -2.86
N VAL A 217 21.71 6.00 -2.22
CA VAL A 217 23.01 6.52 -1.75
C VAL A 217 23.65 5.55 -0.75
N HIS A 218 22.85 4.97 0.15
CA HIS A 218 23.32 3.95 1.09
C HIS A 218 23.95 2.77 0.37
N HIS A 219 23.24 2.16 -0.58
CA HIS A 219 23.74 1.00 -1.34
C HIS A 219 24.92 1.36 -2.25
N VAL A 220 24.99 2.59 -2.77
CA VAL A 220 26.16 3.07 -3.53
C VAL A 220 27.40 3.14 -2.64
N ARG A 221 27.27 3.61 -1.39
CA ARG A 221 28.38 3.58 -0.43
C ARG A 221 28.84 2.16 -0.15
N GLU A 222 27.90 1.24 0.05
CA GLU A 222 28.23 -0.17 0.25
C GLU A 222 28.96 -0.76 -0.97
N TYR A 223 28.51 -0.44 -2.18
CA TYR A 223 29.16 -0.85 -3.42
C TYR A 223 30.61 -0.32 -3.51
N ILE A 224 30.82 0.97 -3.20
CA ILE A 224 32.15 1.61 -3.19
C ILE A 224 33.09 0.90 -2.21
N LEU A 225 32.60 0.62 -0.99
CA LEU A 225 33.39 -0.07 0.04
C LEU A 225 33.67 -1.52 -0.36
N ALA A 226 32.68 -2.26 -0.86
CA ALA A 226 32.81 -3.65 -1.26
C ALA A 226 33.79 -3.84 -2.42
N LYS A 227 33.84 -2.89 -3.35
CA LYS A 227 34.79 -2.88 -4.47
C LYS A 227 36.16 -2.32 -4.11
N LYS A 228 36.40 -1.94 -2.84
CA LYS A 228 37.63 -1.30 -2.37
C LYS A 228 37.97 -0.05 -3.21
N LEU A 229 36.93 0.69 -3.60
CA LEU A 229 37.07 1.93 -4.35
C LEU A 229 37.36 3.10 -3.42
N ASP A 230 37.17 2.95 -2.11
CA ASP A 230 37.54 3.94 -1.08
C ASP A 230 38.50 3.28 -0.06
N PRO A 231 39.83 3.55 -0.10
CA PRO A 231 40.49 4.57 -0.92
C PRO A 231 40.64 4.18 -2.40
N TYR A 232 40.53 5.18 -3.28
CA TYR A 232 40.69 5.03 -4.72
C TYR A 232 42.16 5.14 -5.11
N ASN A 233 42.77 4.00 -5.45
CA ASN A 233 44.22 3.90 -5.68
C ASN A 233 44.64 4.02 -7.16
N ALA A 234 43.74 4.44 -8.06
CA ALA A 234 44.02 4.47 -9.50
C ALA A 234 44.38 5.88 -10.01
N ILE A 235 45.01 6.70 -9.17
CA ILE A 235 45.58 7.98 -9.60
C ILE A 235 46.99 7.68 -10.08
N ASP A 236 47.16 7.74 -11.39
CA ASP A 236 48.44 7.61 -12.08
C ASP A 236 48.36 8.44 -13.36
N VAL A 237 48.97 9.63 -13.35
CA VAL A 237 48.82 10.61 -14.43
C VAL A 237 50.13 11.33 -14.69
N ASP A 238 50.53 11.35 -15.97
CA ASP A 238 51.59 12.20 -16.49
C ASP A 238 51.00 13.47 -17.10
N ILE A 239 51.43 14.64 -16.61
CA ILE A 239 51.13 15.93 -17.23
C ILE A 239 52.42 16.74 -17.38
N LEU A 240 52.73 17.11 -18.62
CA LEU A 240 53.99 17.75 -19.00
C LEU A 240 55.18 16.86 -18.58
N ASN A 241 56.07 17.41 -17.75
CA ASN A 241 57.22 16.70 -17.19
C ASN A 241 56.97 16.22 -15.75
N THR A 242 55.71 16.21 -15.30
CA THR A 242 55.33 15.82 -13.94
C THR A 242 54.48 14.56 -13.94
N HIS A 243 54.98 13.52 -13.30
CA HIS A 243 54.27 12.29 -12.99
C HIS A 243 53.63 12.41 -11.60
N VAL A 244 52.35 12.08 -11.45
CA VAL A 244 51.62 12.10 -10.17
C VAL A 244 50.91 10.78 -9.95
N SER A 245 51.17 10.13 -8.82
CA SER A 245 50.52 8.89 -8.41
C SER A 245 50.04 8.94 -6.96
N GLY A 246 48.96 8.23 -6.62
CA GLY A 246 48.49 8.22 -5.24
C GLY A 246 47.08 7.67 -5.05
N ALA A 247 46.47 8.04 -3.91
CA ALA A 247 45.14 7.59 -3.56
C ALA A 247 44.30 8.72 -2.96
N LEU A 248 42.99 8.66 -3.20
CA LEU A 248 41.99 9.53 -2.57
C LEU A 248 41.00 8.71 -1.74
N LEU A 249 40.74 9.16 -0.52
CA LEU A 249 39.79 8.61 0.44
C LEU A 249 38.61 9.57 0.61
N GLY A 250 37.40 9.05 0.82
CA GLY A 250 36.25 9.82 1.31
C GLY A 250 35.02 9.75 0.41
N MET A 251 35.02 8.93 -0.64
CA MET A 251 33.83 8.72 -1.49
C MET A 251 32.65 8.11 -0.70
N GLY A 252 32.92 7.33 0.35
CA GLY A 252 31.91 6.80 1.26
C GLY A 252 31.19 7.87 2.10
N THR A 253 31.67 9.12 2.09
CA THR A 253 31.00 10.26 2.76
C THR A 253 29.86 10.86 1.95
N MET A 254 29.59 10.35 0.74
CA MET A 254 28.56 10.86 -0.17
C MET A 254 27.17 10.84 0.46
N GLY A 255 26.51 11.97 0.68
CA GLY A 255 25.12 12.05 1.14
C GLY A 255 24.22 12.82 0.17
N ARG A 256 22.92 12.84 0.46
CA ARG A 256 21.99 13.79 -0.16
C ARG A 256 22.15 15.17 0.47
N GLU A 257 22.16 16.21 -0.36
CA GLU A 257 22.37 17.60 0.05
C GLU A 257 21.06 18.38 0.21
N GLU A 258 20.10 18.14 -0.68
CA GLU A 258 18.80 18.84 -0.71
C GLU A 258 17.64 17.83 -0.76
N ASP A 259 16.42 18.29 -0.50
CA ASP A 259 15.23 17.46 -0.66
C ASP A 259 15.06 17.03 -2.13
N ALA A 260 14.84 15.74 -2.34
CA ALA A 260 14.55 15.17 -3.64
C ALA A 260 13.18 15.65 -4.12
N ALA A 261 13.12 16.11 -5.36
CA ALA A 261 11.90 16.58 -6.00
C ALA A 261 11.39 15.53 -6.97
N MET A 262 10.11 15.17 -6.84
CA MET A 262 9.44 14.34 -7.84
C MET A 262 8.75 15.24 -8.87
N ILE A 263 9.16 15.13 -10.12
CA ILE A 263 8.63 15.91 -11.23
C ILE A 263 7.65 15.06 -12.03
N TYR A 264 6.41 15.54 -12.10
CA TYR A 264 5.35 14.95 -12.89
C TYR A 264 5.16 15.74 -14.17
N LYS A 265 5.50 15.13 -15.31
CA LYS A 265 5.23 15.70 -16.62
C LYS A 265 4.08 14.92 -17.29
N PRO A 266 3.00 15.60 -17.75
CA PRO A 266 1.93 14.93 -18.47
C PRO A 266 2.48 14.22 -19.71
N ASN A 267 2.17 12.93 -19.87
CA ASN A 267 2.62 12.08 -20.99
C ASN A 267 4.13 11.80 -21.06
N GLU A 268 4.90 12.09 -20.02
CA GLU A 268 6.32 11.74 -19.90
C GLU A 268 6.56 10.87 -18.66
N PHE A 269 7.75 10.25 -18.59
CA PHE A 269 8.21 9.50 -17.43
C PHE A 269 8.22 10.39 -16.18
N GLN A 270 7.82 9.83 -15.03
CA GLN A 270 7.98 10.50 -13.75
C GLN A 270 9.47 10.55 -13.43
N SER A 271 9.98 11.70 -13.01
CA SER A 271 11.39 11.81 -12.66
C SER A 271 11.59 12.22 -11.20
N ILE A 272 12.68 11.73 -10.60
CA ILE A 272 13.18 12.15 -9.30
C ILE A 272 14.47 12.93 -9.55
N GLN A 273 14.51 14.17 -9.10
CA GLN A 273 15.72 14.99 -9.12
C GLN A 273 16.23 15.19 -7.70
N SER A 274 17.55 15.06 -7.52
CA SER A 274 18.18 15.31 -6.22
C SER A 274 19.61 15.80 -6.40
N LYS A 275 20.13 16.46 -5.37
CA LYS A 275 21.53 16.88 -5.30
C LYS A 275 22.24 16.03 -4.26
N LEU A 276 23.36 15.45 -4.65
CA LEU A 276 24.26 14.68 -3.81
C LEU A 276 25.51 15.48 -3.49
N ARG A 277 26.13 15.22 -2.34
CA ARG A 277 27.37 15.84 -1.90
C ARG A 277 28.36 14.79 -1.41
N VAL A 278 29.60 14.83 -1.90
CA VAL A 278 30.74 14.24 -1.20
C VAL A 278 31.38 15.32 -0.32
N HIS A 279 31.27 15.17 0.99
CA HIS A 279 31.69 16.21 1.94
C HIS A 279 33.20 16.48 1.89
N LEU A 280 34.00 15.42 1.80
CA LEU A 280 35.43 15.52 1.98
C LEU A 280 36.16 14.39 1.26
N LEU A 281 37.04 14.74 0.32
CA LEU A 281 38.03 13.84 -0.25
C LEU A 281 39.42 14.23 0.27
N LYS A 282 40.18 13.26 0.76
CA LYS A 282 41.55 13.44 1.25
C LYS A 282 42.48 12.44 0.59
N GLY A 283 43.66 12.86 0.19
CA GLY A 283 44.61 11.97 -0.46
C GLY A 283 46.05 12.35 -0.20
N GLN A 284 46.92 11.37 -0.37
CA GLN A 284 48.36 11.57 -0.46
C GLN A 284 48.81 11.22 -1.87
N LEU A 285 49.40 12.20 -2.55
CA LEU A 285 49.93 12.06 -3.89
C LEU A 285 51.46 12.12 -3.84
N LYS A 286 52.12 11.17 -4.47
CA LYS A 286 53.53 11.24 -4.83
C LYS A 286 53.63 11.92 -6.17
N TRP A 287 54.57 12.83 -6.31
CA TRP A 287 54.83 13.50 -7.57
C TRP A 287 56.31 13.51 -7.89
N THR A 288 56.63 13.45 -9.18
CA THR A 288 57.98 13.51 -9.71
C THR A 288 57.98 14.45 -10.90
N THR A 289 58.77 15.52 -10.87
CA THR A 289 58.88 16.47 -11.99
C THR A 289 60.31 16.60 -12.49
N LYS A 290 60.47 16.78 -13.79
CA LYS A 290 61.78 17.08 -14.40
C LYS A 290 61.86 18.56 -14.74
N VAL A 291 62.78 19.25 -14.09
CA VAL A 291 63.12 20.65 -14.36
C VAL A 291 64.57 20.69 -14.83
N LEU A 292 64.78 21.02 -16.11
CA LEU A 292 66.07 20.90 -16.77
C LEU A 292 66.61 19.46 -16.65
N SER A 293 67.83 19.27 -16.15
CA SER A 293 68.46 17.96 -15.94
C SER A 293 68.18 17.36 -14.56
N TYR A 294 67.38 18.03 -13.71
CA TYR A 294 67.10 17.59 -12.35
C TYR A 294 65.73 16.93 -12.24
N THR A 295 65.67 15.85 -11.48
CA THR A 295 64.42 15.19 -11.10
C THR A 295 64.12 15.54 -9.65
N ILE A 296 62.95 16.14 -9.42
CA ILE A 296 62.48 16.54 -8.10
C ILE A 296 61.29 15.66 -7.76
N THR A 297 61.35 15.01 -6.60
CA THR A 297 60.27 14.14 -6.09
C THR A 297 59.73 14.72 -4.79
N GLY A 298 58.43 14.61 -4.57
CA GLY A 298 57.82 15.02 -3.32
C GLY A 298 56.50 14.32 -3.04
N THR A 299 55.94 14.62 -1.88
CA THR A 299 54.58 14.24 -1.51
C THR A 299 53.69 15.48 -1.44
N ALA A 300 52.41 15.27 -1.71
CA ALA A 300 51.38 16.29 -1.64
C ALA A 300 50.19 15.71 -0.88
N SER A 301 49.78 16.38 0.20
CA SER A 301 48.50 16.12 0.85
C SER A 301 47.43 16.96 0.17
N VAL A 302 46.43 16.31 -0.40
CA VAL A 302 45.31 16.95 -1.09
C VAL A 302 44.06 16.82 -0.24
N THR A 303 43.31 17.92 -0.11
CA THR A 303 41.97 17.95 0.48
C THR A 303 41.03 18.65 -0.48
N ILE A 304 39.90 18.03 -0.79
CA ILE A 304 38.85 18.58 -1.64
C ILE A 304 37.57 18.58 -0.82
N GLN A 305 36.99 19.76 -0.62
CA GLN A 305 35.77 19.95 0.15
C GLN A 305 34.57 20.11 -0.78
N ASP A 306 33.44 19.52 -0.38
CA ASP A 306 32.12 19.70 -0.99
C ASP A 306 32.09 19.53 -2.52
N VAL A 307 32.06 18.28 -2.97
CA VAL A 307 31.76 17.99 -4.38
C VAL A 307 30.27 17.73 -4.55
N LEU A 308 29.58 18.62 -5.27
CA LEU A 308 28.15 18.56 -5.52
C LEU A 308 27.87 17.89 -6.87
N MET A 309 26.86 17.03 -6.88
CA MET A 309 26.42 16.27 -8.05
C MET A 309 24.91 16.38 -8.17
N ASP A 310 24.40 16.68 -9.35
CA ASP A 310 22.98 16.62 -9.65
C ASP A 310 22.66 15.26 -10.27
N ILE A 311 21.59 14.63 -9.78
CA ILE A 311 21.10 13.35 -10.30
C ILE A 311 19.65 13.50 -10.78
N GLN A 312 19.34 12.87 -11.92
CA GLN A 312 17.96 12.69 -12.37
C GLN A 312 17.69 11.21 -12.66
N LEU A 313 16.68 10.68 -12.00
CA LEU A 313 16.18 9.33 -12.19
C LEU A 313 14.86 9.40 -12.94
N ASP A 314 14.74 8.75 -14.10
CA ASP A 314 13.48 8.65 -14.83
C ASP A 314 12.87 7.27 -14.60
N MET A 315 11.60 7.24 -14.19
CA MET A 315 10.80 6.03 -14.01
C MET A 315 10.22 5.60 -15.35
N ASN A 316 10.73 4.51 -15.90
CA ASN A 316 10.08 3.82 -17.00
C ASN A 316 8.77 3.19 -16.49
N SER A 317 7.62 3.72 -16.90
CA SER A 317 6.30 3.24 -16.47
C SER A 317 6.04 1.80 -16.85
N ASP A 318 6.50 1.37 -18.03
CA ASP A 318 6.22 0.06 -18.61
C ASP A 318 6.98 -1.04 -17.86
N LYS A 319 8.23 -0.73 -17.47
CA LYS A 319 9.08 -1.66 -16.70
C LYS A 319 8.94 -1.47 -15.20
N SER A 320 8.32 -0.37 -14.77
CA SER A 320 8.34 0.10 -13.38
C SER A 320 9.75 0.10 -12.80
N GLN A 321 10.70 0.62 -13.59
CA GLN A 321 12.12 0.70 -13.24
C GLN A 321 12.59 2.13 -13.35
N PHE A 322 13.33 2.60 -12.35
CA PHE A 322 14.08 3.84 -12.48
C PHE A 322 15.33 3.60 -13.31
N THR A 323 15.71 4.62 -14.08
CA THR A 323 16.96 4.65 -14.83
C THR A 323 17.66 5.97 -14.53
N LEU A 324 18.98 5.94 -14.34
CA LEU A 324 19.77 7.16 -14.19
C LEU A 324 19.83 7.87 -15.54
N LYS A 325 19.15 9.01 -15.66
CA LYS A 325 19.10 9.78 -16.90
C LYS A 325 20.18 10.85 -16.97
N GLU A 326 20.32 11.62 -15.89
CA GLU A 326 21.32 12.69 -15.79
C GLU A 326 22.14 12.47 -14.53
N PHE A 327 23.44 12.72 -14.66
CA PHE A 327 24.41 12.64 -13.59
C PHE A 327 25.55 13.61 -13.90
N ASP A 328 25.54 14.76 -13.24
CA ASP A 328 26.46 15.86 -13.55
C ASP A 328 27.11 16.41 -12.29
N ILE A 329 28.40 16.74 -12.36
CA ILE A 329 29.11 17.42 -11.28
C ILE A 329 28.87 18.91 -11.46
N THR A 330 28.08 19.49 -10.56
CA THR A 330 27.73 20.92 -10.65
C THR A 330 28.75 21.82 -9.98
N GLN A 331 29.40 21.34 -8.93
CA GLN A 331 30.39 22.12 -8.20
C GLN A 331 31.49 21.24 -7.60
N VAL A 332 32.73 21.71 -7.73
CA VAL A 332 33.86 21.23 -6.93
C VAL A 332 34.25 22.38 -6.02
N GLY A 333 34.14 22.20 -4.70
CA GLY A 333 34.50 23.22 -3.73
C GLY A 333 36.01 23.42 -3.62
N THR A 334 36.48 23.81 -2.44
CA THR A 334 37.88 24.21 -2.24
C THR A 334 38.82 23.03 -2.38
N ILE A 335 39.82 23.15 -3.27
CA ILE A 335 40.95 22.23 -3.40
C ILE A 335 42.13 22.84 -2.65
N SER A 336 42.58 22.17 -1.59
CA SER A 336 43.77 22.52 -0.83
C SER A 336 44.86 21.51 -1.09
N VAL A 337 46.03 21.97 -1.52
CA VAL A 337 47.21 21.15 -1.77
C VAL A 337 48.32 21.61 -0.84
N HIS A 338 48.81 20.72 0.00
CA HIS A 338 49.97 20.95 0.84
C HIS A 338 51.13 20.11 0.32
N LEU A 339 52.22 20.76 -0.09
CA LEU A 339 53.39 20.08 -0.62
C LEU A 339 54.45 19.93 0.49
N ASP A 340 54.92 18.70 0.68
CA ASP A 340 56.03 18.42 1.60
C ASP A 340 57.35 18.63 0.83
N VAL A 341 57.84 19.87 0.75
CA VAL A 341 59.09 20.20 0.02
C VAL A 341 59.99 21.12 0.83
N VAL A 342 61.29 21.02 0.58
CA VAL A 342 62.33 21.87 1.16
C VAL A 342 62.23 23.30 0.57
N PRO A 343 62.31 24.38 1.38
CA PRO A 343 62.04 25.78 0.98
C PRO A 343 62.87 26.39 -0.18
N ILE A 344 63.86 25.68 -0.72
CA ILE A 344 64.86 26.25 -1.65
C ILE A 344 64.29 26.41 -3.09
N PHE A 345 63.07 25.92 -3.36
CA PHE A 345 62.50 25.82 -4.71
C PHE A 345 61.11 26.48 -4.89
N ASP A 346 60.88 27.66 -4.33
CA ASP A 346 59.58 28.36 -4.40
C ASP A 346 58.98 28.47 -5.82
N TYR A 347 59.82 28.71 -6.84
CA TYR A 347 59.36 28.76 -8.23
C TYR A 347 58.80 27.42 -8.73
N VAL A 348 59.44 26.30 -8.35
CA VAL A 348 58.98 24.95 -8.70
C VAL A 348 57.72 24.60 -7.89
N VAL A 349 57.66 24.98 -6.62
CA VAL A 349 56.51 24.76 -5.73
C VAL A 349 55.25 25.39 -6.31
N SER A 350 55.30 26.64 -6.78
CA SER A 350 54.14 27.30 -7.39
C SER A 350 53.67 26.60 -8.68
N SER A 351 54.62 26.19 -9.54
CA SER A 351 54.33 25.48 -10.79
C SER A 351 53.70 24.11 -10.54
N VAL A 352 54.27 23.33 -9.61
CA VAL A 352 53.78 22.00 -9.23
C VAL A 352 52.43 22.10 -8.51
N THR A 353 52.22 23.12 -7.66
CA THR A 353 50.93 23.35 -6.98
C THR A 353 49.82 23.60 -8.01
N ASN A 354 50.07 24.44 -9.02
CA ASN A 354 49.09 24.71 -10.07
C ASN A 354 48.79 23.46 -10.91
N VAL A 355 49.81 22.67 -11.25
CA VAL A 355 49.65 21.40 -11.98
C VAL A 355 48.86 20.40 -11.15
N ILE A 356 49.17 20.24 -9.87
CA ILE A 356 48.45 19.33 -8.97
C ILE A 356 47.01 19.80 -8.74
N ALA A 357 46.76 21.09 -8.56
CA ALA A 357 45.40 21.62 -8.40
C ALA A 357 44.55 21.39 -9.68
N ALA A 358 45.12 21.63 -10.86
CA ALA A 358 44.47 21.35 -12.13
C ALA A 358 44.22 19.84 -12.32
N LEU A 359 45.19 19.01 -11.94
CA LEU A 359 45.06 17.55 -11.90
C LEU A 359 43.93 17.11 -10.98
N CYS A 360 43.86 17.67 -9.77
CA CYS A 360 42.84 17.31 -8.78
C CYS A 360 41.44 17.53 -9.34
N LYS A 361 41.22 18.62 -10.08
CA LYS A 361 39.93 18.84 -10.76
C LYS A 361 39.62 17.70 -11.75
N ASN A 362 40.56 17.33 -12.62
CA ASN A 362 40.38 16.22 -13.57
C ASN A 362 40.22 14.85 -12.88
N ILE A 363 40.93 14.63 -11.78
CA ILE A 363 40.84 13.40 -10.98
C ILE A 363 39.45 13.31 -10.32
N VAL A 364 38.92 14.40 -9.78
CA VAL A 364 37.54 14.46 -9.25
C VAL A 364 36.52 14.10 -10.33
N PHE A 365 36.65 14.65 -11.54
CA PHE A 365 35.79 14.27 -12.66
C PHE A 365 35.86 12.77 -12.97
N ARG A 366 37.07 12.18 -13.05
CA ARG A 366 37.24 10.74 -13.31
C ARG A 366 36.72 9.85 -12.18
N LEU A 367 36.92 10.25 -10.93
CA LEU A 367 36.42 9.55 -9.75
C LEU A 367 34.89 9.48 -9.72
N ILE A 368 34.26 10.58 -10.08
CA ILE A 368 32.83 10.73 -9.98
C ILE A 368 32.11 10.13 -11.20
N ASP A 369 32.59 10.42 -12.42
CA ASP A 369 32.00 9.87 -13.65
C ASP A 369 32.29 8.37 -13.83
N GLY A 370 33.32 7.83 -13.18
CA GLY A 370 33.61 6.40 -13.17
C GLY A 370 32.95 5.66 -12.00
N PRO A 371 33.67 5.40 -10.90
CA PRO A 371 33.21 4.65 -9.73
C PRO A 371 31.80 4.98 -9.23
N ILE A 372 31.51 6.27 -9.04
CA ILE A 372 30.26 6.72 -8.41
C ILE A 372 29.09 6.54 -9.37
N LYS A 373 29.19 7.03 -10.61
CA LYS A 373 28.15 6.88 -11.62
C LYS A 373 27.86 5.42 -11.93
N LEU A 374 28.89 4.59 -12.07
CA LEU A 374 28.72 3.13 -12.26
C LEU A 374 28.07 2.47 -11.04
N GLY A 375 28.44 2.88 -9.83
CA GLY A 375 27.80 2.43 -8.60
C GLY A 375 26.32 2.80 -8.55
N LEU A 376 25.99 4.05 -8.85
CA LEU A 376 24.60 4.54 -8.93
C LEU A 376 23.79 3.75 -9.94
N GLN A 377 24.26 3.67 -11.19
CA GLN A 377 23.56 2.94 -12.25
C GLN A 377 23.31 1.48 -11.83
N LYS A 378 24.33 0.81 -11.31
CA LYS A 378 24.22 -0.58 -10.89
C LYS A 378 23.22 -0.78 -9.75
N VAL A 379 23.29 0.06 -8.72
CA VAL A 379 22.35 0.01 -7.58
C VAL A 379 20.94 0.25 -8.07
N ILE A 380 20.72 1.25 -8.92
CA ILE A 380 19.40 1.55 -9.50
C ILE A 380 18.88 0.34 -10.29
N ASP A 381 19.70 -0.27 -11.15
CA ASP A 381 19.33 -1.44 -11.95
C ASP A 381 18.97 -2.65 -11.07
N GLU A 382 19.71 -2.87 -9.96
CA GLU A 382 19.49 -3.98 -9.03
C GLU A 382 18.28 -3.73 -8.09
N HIS A 383 18.09 -2.52 -7.56
CA HIS A 383 17.01 -2.17 -6.62
C HIS A 383 15.66 -1.90 -7.28
N ALA A 384 15.65 -1.46 -8.54
CA ALA A 384 14.42 -1.24 -9.30
C ALA A 384 13.63 -2.55 -9.55
N PHE A 385 14.28 -3.72 -9.42
CA PHE A 385 13.62 -5.01 -9.55
C PHE A 385 12.90 -5.46 -8.27
N GLU A 386 13.48 -5.20 -7.09
CA GLU A 386 13.00 -5.82 -5.83
C GLU A 386 11.80 -5.08 -5.20
N SER A 387 11.81 -3.74 -5.25
CA SER A 387 10.71 -2.89 -4.76
C SER A 387 9.45 -3.01 -5.63
N THR A 388 9.63 -3.04 -6.95
CA THR A 388 8.57 -3.26 -7.95
C THR A 388 7.98 -4.66 -7.84
N MET A 389 8.79 -5.71 -7.68
CA MET A 389 8.28 -7.08 -7.51
C MET A 389 7.45 -7.23 -6.23
N LYS A 390 7.82 -6.62 -5.09
CA LYS A 390 7.01 -6.73 -3.86
C LYS A 390 5.67 -6.01 -3.97
N SER A 391 5.64 -4.80 -4.55
CA SER A 391 4.40 -4.03 -4.74
C SER A 391 3.46 -4.68 -5.76
N VAL A 392 3.98 -5.05 -6.94
CA VAL A 392 3.19 -5.67 -8.01
C VAL A 392 2.72 -7.06 -7.58
N HIS A 393 3.56 -7.87 -6.93
CA HIS A 393 3.14 -9.21 -6.47
C HIS A 393 1.98 -9.12 -5.48
N THR A 394 2.00 -8.16 -4.55
CA THR A 394 0.93 -8.00 -3.54
C THR A 394 -0.36 -7.48 -4.17
N SER A 395 -0.27 -6.47 -5.05
CA SER A 395 -1.42 -5.89 -5.76
C SER A 395 -2.04 -6.86 -6.77
N VAL A 396 -1.23 -7.63 -7.50
CA VAL A 396 -1.71 -8.65 -8.46
C VAL A 396 -2.31 -9.86 -7.72
N LEU A 397 -1.75 -10.27 -6.57
CA LEU A 397 -2.38 -11.32 -5.75
C LEU A 397 -3.75 -10.89 -5.26
N LEU A 398 -3.87 -9.65 -4.78
CA LEU A 398 -5.13 -9.08 -4.29
C LEU A 398 -6.14 -8.89 -5.43
N LEU A 399 -5.69 -8.43 -6.59
CA LEU A 399 -6.51 -8.26 -7.80
C LEU A 399 -7.06 -9.60 -8.30
N LEU A 400 -6.21 -10.63 -8.43
CA LEU A 400 -6.62 -11.97 -8.84
C LEU A 400 -7.55 -12.62 -7.82
N LEU A 401 -7.34 -12.35 -6.52
CA LEU A 401 -8.27 -12.73 -5.47
C LEU A 401 -9.64 -12.08 -5.67
N LEU A 402 -9.65 -10.75 -5.81
CA LEU A 402 -10.86 -9.95 -5.99
C LEU A 402 -11.62 -10.37 -7.25
N LEU A 403 -10.93 -10.68 -8.34
CA LEU A 403 -11.51 -11.17 -9.58
C LEU A 403 -12.14 -12.56 -9.44
N SER A 404 -11.51 -13.46 -8.68
CA SER A 404 -12.10 -14.78 -8.38
C SER A 404 -13.37 -14.68 -7.52
N ILE A 405 -13.42 -13.70 -6.62
CA ILE A 405 -14.57 -13.43 -5.74
C ILE A 405 -15.71 -12.76 -6.53
N PHE A 406 -15.39 -11.73 -7.32
CA PHE A 406 -16.38 -10.98 -8.09
C PHE A 406 -16.94 -11.78 -9.26
N GLY A 407 -16.12 -12.61 -9.92
CA GLY A 407 -16.58 -13.54 -10.96
C GLY A 407 -17.61 -14.53 -10.43
N ALA A 408 -17.44 -15.07 -9.22
CA ALA A 408 -18.42 -15.96 -8.60
C ALA A 408 -19.77 -15.28 -8.27
N VAL A 409 -19.76 -13.95 -8.03
CA VAL A 409 -20.95 -13.16 -7.65
C VAL A 409 -21.67 -12.55 -8.87
N GLN A 410 -20.95 -12.16 -9.93
CA GLN A 410 -21.51 -11.51 -11.12
C GLN A 410 -22.15 -12.48 -12.13
N VAL A 411 -21.87 -13.79 -12.06
CA VAL A 411 -22.60 -14.86 -12.80
C VAL A 411 -24.12 -14.78 -12.59
N LEU A 412 -24.58 -14.14 -11.52
CA LEU A 412 -25.99 -13.96 -11.20
C LEU A 412 -26.66 -12.72 -11.84
N ASN A 413 -25.94 -11.78 -12.46
CA ASN A 413 -26.50 -10.46 -12.84
C ASN A 413 -26.08 -9.93 -14.24
N GLY A 414 -25.81 -10.81 -15.20
CA GLY A 414 -25.03 -10.53 -16.43
C GLY A 414 -25.38 -9.31 -17.29
N HIS A 415 -24.37 -8.81 -18.04
CA HIS A 415 -24.40 -8.08 -19.33
C HIS A 415 -22.97 -8.09 -19.96
N ILE A 416 -22.82 -8.25 -21.29
CA ILE A 416 -21.54 -8.50 -22.01
C ILE A 416 -21.46 -7.73 -23.36
N HIS A 417 -20.23 -7.39 -23.82
CA HIS A 417 -19.82 -7.36 -25.26
C HIS A 417 -18.33 -7.76 -25.51
N GLY A 418 -17.99 -8.12 -26.77
CA GLY A 418 -16.93 -9.07 -27.25
C GLY A 418 -15.47 -8.62 -27.48
N THR A 419 -14.58 -9.59 -27.81
CA THR A 419 -13.09 -9.47 -27.98
C THR A 419 -12.53 -10.33 -29.15
N THR A 420 -11.28 -10.04 -29.59
CA THR A 420 -10.46 -10.81 -30.58
C THR A 420 -9.07 -11.17 -29.99
N ARG A 421 -8.38 -12.18 -30.56
CA ARG A 421 -7.35 -13.05 -29.94
C ARG A 421 -5.98 -12.97 -30.64
N LEU A 422 -4.86 -13.09 -29.91
CA LEU A 422 -3.53 -13.50 -30.41
C LEU A 422 -2.77 -14.35 -29.37
N THR A 423 -1.83 -15.19 -29.83
CA THR A 423 -1.10 -16.20 -29.02
C THR A 423 0.41 -16.11 -29.22
N ARG A 424 1.16 -16.40 -28.13
CA ARG A 424 2.38 -17.25 -28.03
C ARG A 424 3.58 -16.56 -27.31
N GLU A 425 4.03 -17.09 -26.17
CA GLU A 425 5.40 -16.87 -25.65
C GLU A 425 5.91 -17.92 -24.61
N THR A 426 7.16 -17.74 -24.18
CA THR A 426 8.26 -18.70 -23.88
C THR A 426 8.31 -19.43 -22.51
N ASN A 427 9.23 -20.40 -22.35
CA ASN A 427 9.25 -21.41 -21.28
C ASN A 427 9.74 -20.98 -19.87
N GLN A 428 10.37 -19.81 -19.68
CA GLN A 428 11.00 -19.44 -18.39
C GLN A 428 10.01 -18.77 -17.40
N ASP A 429 8.95 -18.14 -17.91
CA ASP A 429 7.88 -17.50 -17.11
C ASP A 429 6.94 -18.48 -16.40
N LYS A 430 6.95 -19.77 -16.77
CA LYS A 430 5.98 -20.75 -16.24
C LYS A 430 6.09 -20.97 -14.73
N THR A 431 7.25 -20.73 -14.13
CA THR A 431 7.52 -21.09 -12.72
C THR A 431 6.87 -20.15 -11.72
N TRP A 432 6.81 -18.83 -12.01
CA TRP A 432 6.22 -17.86 -11.09
C TRP A 432 4.69 -17.85 -11.22
N THR A 433 4.15 -18.01 -12.43
CA THR A 433 2.71 -18.09 -12.68
C THR A 433 2.12 -19.33 -12.00
N ALA A 434 2.83 -20.47 -12.03
CA ALA A 434 2.42 -21.69 -11.34
C ALA A 434 2.34 -21.51 -9.82
N LYS A 435 3.31 -20.82 -9.21
CA LYS A 435 3.31 -20.51 -7.77
C LYS A 435 2.16 -19.55 -7.40
N LEU A 436 1.94 -18.52 -8.20
CA LEU A 436 0.84 -17.57 -8.01
C LEU A 436 -0.52 -18.28 -8.05
N ILE A 437 -0.74 -19.12 -9.06
CA ILE A 437 -1.96 -19.93 -9.20
C ILE A 437 -2.13 -20.87 -8.00
N ALA A 438 -1.06 -21.51 -7.53
CA ALA A 438 -1.11 -22.37 -6.35
C ALA A 438 -1.53 -21.59 -5.09
N ASN A 439 -0.99 -20.39 -4.89
CA ASN A 439 -1.37 -19.52 -3.77
C ASN A 439 -2.84 -19.08 -3.86
N ILE A 440 -3.33 -18.70 -5.04
CA ILE A 440 -4.73 -18.33 -5.24
C ILE A 440 -5.66 -19.51 -4.92
N ARG A 441 -5.32 -20.71 -5.39
CA ARG A 441 -6.09 -21.92 -5.05
C ARG A 441 -6.12 -22.19 -3.55
N GLU A 442 -5.00 -21.97 -2.86
CA GLU A 442 -4.94 -22.11 -1.40
C GLU A 442 -5.85 -21.10 -0.69
N VAL A 443 -5.86 -19.85 -1.14
CA VAL A 443 -6.76 -18.81 -0.59
C VAL A 443 -8.23 -19.12 -0.89
N ILE A 444 -8.57 -19.61 -2.08
CA ILE A 444 -9.94 -20.06 -2.39
C ILE A 444 -10.37 -21.18 -1.42
N ARG A 445 -9.48 -22.11 -1.07
CA ARG A 445 -9.80 -23.22 -0.14
C ARG A 445 -9.88 -22.79 1.32
N LYS A 446 -8.97 -21.94 1.77
CA LYS A 446 -8.81 -21.59 3.20
C LYS A 446 -9.49 -20.27 3.58
N GLY A 447 -9.86 -19.45 2.60
CA GLY A 447 -10.17 -18.04 2.81
C GLY A 447 -8.91 -17.22 3.07
N LEU A 448 -9.10 -15.93 3.33
CA LEU A 448 -8.05 -15.00 3.73
C LEU A 448 -8.52 -14.20 4.95
N ALA A 449 -8.09 -14.62 6.13
CA ALA A 449 -8.53 -14.03 7.41
C ALA A 449 -8.28 -12.52 7.48
N VAL A 450 -7.12 -12.07 6.99
CA VAL A 450 -6.72 -10.65 6.98
C VAL A 450 -7.69 -9.78 6.17
N ALA A 451 -8.31 -10.33 5.13
CA ALA A 451 -9.30 -9.64 4.30
C ALA A 451 -10.75 -9.97 4.68
N HIS A 452 -10.98 -10.68 5.79
CA HIS A 452 -12.28 -11.25 6.15
C HIS A 452 -12.92 -12.07 5.03
N LEU A 453 -12.11 -12.69 4.19
CA LEU A 453 -12.59 -13.51 3.10
C LEU A 453 -12.82 -14.93 3.60
N PRO A 454 -14.06 -15.46 3.57
CA PRO A 454 -14.31 -16.84 3.92
C PRO A 454 -13.72 -17.79 2.88
N PRO A 455 -13.58 -19.10 3.20
CA PRO A 455 -13.40 -20.13 2.19
C PRO A 455 -14.42 -19.98 1.06
N LEU A 456 -13.95 -20.12 -0.18
CA LEU A 456 -14.75 -20.09 -1.41
C LEU A 456 -14.87 -21.48 -2.04
N ASP A 457 -14.25 -22.51 -1.46
CA ASP A 457 -14.41 -23.91 -1.88
C ASP A 457 -14.38 -24.81 -0.64
N PRO A 458 -15.54 -25.13 -0.02
CA PRO A 458 -16.90 -24.79 -0.47
C PRO A 458 -17.28 -23.31 -0.29
N LEU A 459 -17.99 -22.73 -1.26
CA LEU A 459 -18.68 -21.44 -1.14
C LEU A 459 -20.14 -21.66 -0.76
N HIS A 460 -20.59 -21.05 0.34
CA HIS A 460 -21.99 -21.12 0.79
C HIS A 460 -22.75 -19.86 0.38
N ILE A 461 -23.76 -20.01 -0.47
CA ILE A 461 -24.54 -18.90 -1.07
C ILE A 461 -25.84 -18.63 -0.27
N GLY A 462 -26.27 -19.57 0.59
CA GLY A 462 -27.45 -19.42 1.44
C GLY A 462 -28.73 -19.94 0.74
N SER A 463 -29.79 -19.14 0.75
CA SER A 463 -31.08 -19.49 0.14
C SER A 463 -31.42 -18.59 -1.04
N LEU A 464 -31.93 -19.20 -2.12
CA LEU A 464 -32.41 -18.54 -3.33
C LEU A 464 -33.89 -18.86 -3.53
N HIS A 465 -34.73 -17.83 -3.60
CA HIS A 465 -36.15 -17.98 -3.94
C HIS A 465 -36.34 -17.80 -5.45
N ILE A 466 -37.00 -18.76 -6.08
CA ILE A 466 -37.32 -18.77 -7.51
C ILE A 466 -38.80 -18.35 -7.65
N TYR A 467 -39.02 -17.13 -8.13
CA TYR A 467 -40.34 -16.61 -8.42
C TYR A 467 -40.86 -17.05 -9.79
N LYS A 468 -42.18 -17.10 -9.93
CA LYS A 468 -42.86 -17.32 -11.21
C LYS A 468 -42.48 -16.20 -12.19
N ASN A 469 -42.21 -16.54 -13.45
CA ASN A 469 -41.78 -15.57 -14.48
C ASN A 469 -40.49 -14.81 -14.12
N LEU A 470 -39.60 -15.40 -13.31
CA LEU A 470 -38.29 -14.79 -13.03
C LEU A 470 -37.55 -14.43 -14.32
N ILE A 471 -37.82 -15.19 -15.39
CA ILE A 471 -37.21 -15.01 -16.69
C ILE A 471 -38.28 -14.61 -17.71
N LYS A 472 -38.15 -13.39 -18.24
CA LYS A 472 -38.86 -12.98 -19.45
C LYS A 472 -38.25 -13.65 -20.68
N GLY A 473 -39.08 -14.28 -21.51
CA GLY A 473 -38.67 -14.83 -22.82
C GLY A 473 -38.51 -16.36 -22.90
N ILE A 474 -38.55 -17.08 -21.77
CA ILE A 474 -38.63 -18.57 -21.77
C ILE A 474 -39.88 -19.09 -21.07
N GLU A 475 -40.87 -18.23 -20.86
CA GLU A 475 -42.11 -18.52 -20.12
C GLU A 475 -42.85 -19.76 -20.68
N SER A 476 -42.70 -20.06 -21.97
CA SER A 476 -43.24 -21.25 -22.62
C SER A 476 -42.50 -22.56 -22.27
N TYR A 477 -41.28 -22.45 -21.75
CA TYR A 477 -40.37 -23.58 -21.53
C TYR A 477 -40.15 -23.91 -20.06
N ILE A 478 -40.35 -22.99 -19.12
CA ILE A 478 -40.16 -23.28 -17.68
C ILE A 478 -41.13 -22.42 -16.88
N ASP A 479 -42.05 -23.08 -16.18
CA ASP A 479 -42.91 -22.46 -15.20
C ASP A 479 -42.64 -23.09 -13.84
N VAL A 480 -41.57 -22.65 -13.16
CA VAL A 480 -41.11 -23.22 -11.88
C VAL A 480 -41.07 -22.14 -10.81
N THR A 481 -41.59 -22.46 -9.64
CA THR A 481 -41.48 -21.66 -8.43
C THR A 481 -40.91 -22.49 -7.30
N GLY A 482 -40.27 -21.86 -6.33
CA GLY A 482 -39.82 -22.57 -5.15
C GLY A 482 -38.60 -22.01 -4.47
N ASP A 483 -38.05 -22.78 -3.55
CA ASP A 483 -36.92 -22.42 -2.72
C ASP A 483 -35.75 -23.36 -2.94
N ILE A 484 -34.57 -22.77 -3.10
CA ILE A 484 -33.29 -23.46 -2.94
C ILE A 484 -32.69 -22.97 -1.63
N SER A 485 -32.25 -23.87 -0.75
CA SER A 485 -31.61 -23.53 0.52
C SER A 485 -30.32 -24.31 0.70
N ASN A 486 -29.42 -23.77 1.52
CA ASN A 486 -28.08 -24.32 1.76
C ASN A 486 -27.28 -24.54 0.46
N LEU A 487 -27.44 -23.64 -0.51
CA LEU A 487 -26.73 -23.73 -1.78
C LEU A 487 -25.23 -23.65 -1.52
N THR A 488 -24.54 -24.71 -1.88
CA THR A 488 -23.10 -24.88 -1.71
C THR A 488 -22.46 -25.16 -3.06
N LEU A 489 -21.45 -24.38 -3.39
CA LEU A 489 -20.66 -24.47 -4.60
C LEU A 489 -19.28 -25.05 -4.27
N THR A 490 -18.86 -26.09 -4.99
CA THR A 490 -17.54 -26.72 -4.82
C THR A 490 -16.84 -26.91 -6.15
N GLY A 491 -15.51 -26.99 -6.12
CA GLY A 491 -14.66 -27.13 -7.30
C GLY A 491 -14.08 -25.82 -7.82
N LEU A 492 -14.37 -24.68 -7.17
CA LEU A 492 -13.79 -23.38 -7.53
C LEU A 492 -12.27 -23.36 -7.42
N SER A 493 -11.66 -24.16 -6.54
CA SER A 493 -10.20 -24.25 -6.40
C SER A 493 -9.52 -25.18 -7.41
N ASN A 494 -10.29 -25.89 -8.25
CA ASN A 494 -9.78 -26.82 -9.25
C ASN A 494 -9.57 -26.18 -10.62
N PHE A 495 -9.66 -24.86 -10.72
CA PHE A 495 -9.42 -24.14 -11.97
C PHE A 495 -7.97 -24.29 -12.44
N SER A 496 -7.77 -24.35 -13.74
CA SER A 496 -6.48 -24.11 -14.41
C SER A 496 -6.55 -22.81 -15.19
N VAL A 497 -5.43 -22.11 -15.31
CA VAL A 497 -5.35 -20.89 -16.09
C VAL A 497 -4.82 -21.22 -17.47
N SER A 498 -5.62 -20.95 -18.49
CA SER A 498 -5.26 -21.21 -19.88
C SER A 498 -4.51 -20.04 -20.51
N ASP A 499 -4.83 -18.81 -20.08
CA ASP A 499 -4.26 -17.58 -20.61
C ASP A 499 -4.40 -16.45 -19.57
N VAL A 500 -3.36 -15.62 -19.43
CA VAL A 500 -3.39 -14.37 -18.66
C VAL A 500 -2.63 -13.33 -19.45
N ASP A 501 -3.28 -12.23 -19.73
CA ASP A 501 -2.70 -11.08 -20.39
C ASP A 501 -2.95 -9.83 -19.53
N LEU A 502 -1.89 -9.05 -19.37
CA LEU A 502 -1.92 -7.77 -18.68
C LEU A 502 -1.39 -6.72 -19.66
N THR A 503 -2.30 -6.06 -20.35
CA THR A 503 -1.96 -4.96 -21.25
C THR A 503 -1.85 -3.68 -20.44
N PHE A 504 -0.79 -2.88 -20.64
CA PHE A 504 -0.63 -1.60 -19.91
C PHE A 504 -1.19 -0.40 -20.68
N ILE A 505 -1.35 -0.50 -22.00
CA ILE A 505 -1.81 0.61 -22.86
C ILE A 505 -2.82 0.09 -23.91
N PRO A 506 -4.13 0.28 -23.71
CA PRO A 506 -4.76 0.73 -22.47
C PRO A 506 -4.61 -0.32 -21.34
N PRO A 507 -4.59 0.09 -20.06
CA PRO A 507 -4.50 -0.84 -18.96
C PRO A 507 -5.69 -1.81 -18.92
N ARG A 508 -5.45 -3.10 -19.12
CA ARG A 508 -6.47 -4.15 -19.11
C ARG A 508 -5.89 -5.43 -18.57
N PHE A 509 -6.69 -6.12 -17.78
CA PHE A 509 -6.44 -7.48 -17.34
C PHE A 509 -7.37 -8.42 -18.08
N HIS A 510 -6.82 -9.41 -18.77
CA HIS A 510 -7.58 -10.47 -19.41
C HIS A 510 -7.10 -11.82 -18.87
N ALA A 511 -8.02 -12.70 -18.49
CA ALA A 511 -7.67 -14.05 -18.07
C ALA A 511 -8.73 -15.07 -18.45
N ASN A 512 -8.27 -16.25 -18.87
CA ASN A 512 -9.12 -17.38 -19.21
C ASN A 512 -8.86 -18.53 -18.24
N PHE A 513 -9.86 -18.87 -17.45
CA PHE A 513 -9.85 -19.99 -16.51
C PHE A 513 -10.65 -21.15 -17.08
N TYR A 514 -10.17 -22.37 -16.80
CA TYR A 514 -10.87 -23.61 -17.12
C TYR A 514 -11.10 -24.39 -15.83
N LEU A 515 -12.35 -24.68 -15.51
CA LEU A 515 -12.73 -25.53 -14.39
C LEU A 515 -13.29 -26.85 -14.94
N PRO A 516 -12.68 -28.00 -14.63
CA PRO A 516 -13.14 -29.29 -15.15
C PRO A 516 -14.57 -29.60 -14.72
N VAL A 517 -14.88 -29.36 -13.44
CA VAL A 517 -16.21 -29.60 -12.86
C VAL A 517 -16.46 -28.55 -11.77
N LEU A 518 -17.65 -27.97 -11.79
CA LEU A 518 -18.16 -27.08 -10.77
C LEU A 518 -19.48 -27.66 -10.23
N ASN A 519 -19.49 -28.07 -8.95
CA ASN A 519 -20.65 -28.75 -8.36
C ASN A 519 -21.47 -27.79 -7.50
N PHE A 520 -22.76 -27.76 -7.76
CA PHE A 520 -23.79 -27.10 -6.97
C PHE A 520 -24.54 -28.17 -6.20
N SER A 521 -24.79 -27.94 -4.92
CA SER A 521 -25.58 -28.83 -4.08
C SER A 521 -26.39 -28.04 -3.08
N GLY A 522 -27.50 -28.61 -2.61
CA GLY A 522 -28.34 -27.97 -1.62
C GLY A 522 -29.66 -28.70 -1.45
N ASN A 523 -30.60 -28.06 -0.77
CA ASN A 523 -31.96 -28.52 -0.64
C ASN A 523 -32.86 -27.71 -1.58
N ASN A 524 -33.82 -28.36 -2.20
CA ASN A 524 -34.81 -27.71 -3.03
C ASN A 524 -36.24 -28.01 -2.53
N SER A 525 -37.13 -27.09 -2.87
CA SER A 525 -38.58 -27.26 -2.81
C SER A 525 -39.14 -26.54 -4.02
N LEU A 526 -39.13 -27.22 -5.16
CA LEU A 526 -39.56 -26.69 -6.45
C LEU A 526 -40.90 -27.30 -6.84
N ASP A 527 -41.79 -26.46 -7.35
CA ASP A 527 -43.09 -26.85 -7.91
C ASP A 527 -43.30 -26.14 -9.25
N GLY A 528 -43.94 -26.81 -10.20
CA GLY A 528 -44.20 -26.24 -11.52
C GLY A 528 -44.09 -27.23 -12.67
N THR A 529 -43.75 -26.73 -13.86
CA THR A 529 -43.57 -27.53 -15.07
C THR A 529 -42.30 -27.15 -15.82
N ILE A 530 -41.56 -28.14 -16.29
CA ILE A 530 -40.51 -27.98 -17.31
C ILE A 530 -41.15 -28.30 -18.66
N GLY A 531 -41.03 -27.36 -19.59
CA GLY A 531 -41.88 -27.27 -20.78
C GLY A 531 -43.34 -27.06 -20.41
N SER A 532 -44.22 -27.29 -21.37
CA SER A 532 -45.68 -27.27 -21.14
C SER A 532 -46.24 -28.60 -20.61
N TRP A 533 -45.40 -29.61 -20.36
CA TRP A 533 -45.87 -31.00 -20.17
C TRP A 533 -45.15 -31.84 -19.10
N VAL A 534 -43.96 -31.47 -18.60
CA VAL A 534 -43.30 -32.23 -17.53
C VAL A 534 -43.59 -31.58 -16.18
N PRO A 535 -44.51 -32.11 -15.36
CA PRO A 535 -44.69 -31.61 -14.00
C PRO A 535 -43.43 -31.88 -13.18
N MET A 536 -43.00 -30.88 -12.43
CA MET A 536 -41.89 -30.96 -11.50
C MET A 536 -42.40 -30.59 -10.11
N ASN A 537 -42.43 -31.57 -9.22
CA ASN A 537 -42.63 -31.34 -7.79
C ASN A 537 -41.52 -32.07 -7.05
N THR A 538 -40.47 -31.33 -6.71
CA THR A 538 -39.28 -31.90 -6.08
C THR A 538 -39.03 -31.24 -4.75
N ARG A 539 -38.92 -32.06 -3.72
CA ARG A 539 -38.49 -31.64 -2.38
C ARG A 539 -37.39 -32.58 -1.92
N GLY A 540 -36.21 -32.04 -1.68
CA GLY A 540 -35.10 -32.85 -1.21
C GLY A 540 -33.75 -32.28 -1.58
N VAL A 541 -32.73 -33.12 -1.49
CA VAL A 541 -31.37 -32.75 -1.88
C VAL A 541 -31.26 -32.75 -3.40
N PHE A 542 -30.54 -31.79 -3.95
CA PHE A 542 -30.14 -31.80 -5.34
C PHE A 542 -28.63 -31.69 -5.47
N SER A 543 -28.11 -32.20 -6.59
CA SER A 543 -26.75 -31.95 -7.04
C SER A 543 -26.75 -31.64 -8.53
N VAL A 544 -26.04 -30.60 -8.93
CA VAL A 544 -25.83 -30.23 -10.33
C VAL A 544 -24.34 -30.04 -10.55
N ALA A 545 -23.77 -30.72 -11.54
CA ALA A 545 -22.39 -30.54 -11.94
C ALA A 545 -22.33 -29.83 -13.28
N ALA A 546 -21.75 -28.63 -13.33
CA ALA A 546 -21.37 -27.97 -14.57
C ALA A 546 -20.00 -28.50 -15.00
N VAL A 547 -19.91 -29.10 -16.19
CA VAL A 547 -18.72 -29.78 -16.69
C VAL A 547 -18.05 -28.93 -17.77
N ASN A 548 -16.72 -28.89 -17.75
CA ASN A 548 -15.86 -28.15 -18.69
C ASN A 548 -16.25 -26.67 -18.78
N VAL A 549 -16.17 -26.00 -17.64
CA VAL A 549 -16.51 -24.59 -17.51
C VAL A 549 -15.33 -23.72 -17.94
N ILE A 550 -15.53 -22.87 -18.94
CA ILE A 550 -14.56 -21.88 -19.38
C ILE A 550 -15.04 -20.50 -18.90
N MET A 551 -14.21 -19.84 -18.12
CA MET A 551 -14.47 -18.51 -17.57
C MET A 551 -13.48 -17.53 -18.18
N SER A 552 -13.97 -16.48 -18.80
CA SER A 552 -13.17 -15.41 -19.38
C SER A 552 -13.45 -14.13 -18.60
N ILE A 553 -12.40 -13.51 -18.10
CA ILE A 553 -12.44 -12.26 -17.35
C ILE A 553 -11.69 -11.22 -18.17
N ASP A 554 -12.34 -10.10 -18.47
CA ASP A 554 -11.73 -8.94 -19.09
C ASP A 554 -12.09 -7.73 -18.22
N ALA A 555 -11.08 -7.04 -17.70
CA ALA A 555 -11.28 -5.90 -16.85
C ALA A 555 -10.32 -4.76 -17.24
N PRO A 556 -10.82 -3.60 -17.73
CA PRO A 556 -10.07 -2.36 -17.69
C PRO A 556 -9.53 -2.09 -16.28
N LEU A 557 -8.25 -1.75 -16.26
CA LEU A 557 -7.56 -1.31 -15.06
C LEU A 557 -7.53 0.22 -15.06
N THR A 558 -7.80 0.81 -13.91
CA THR A 558 -7.54 2.22 -13.66
C THR A 558 -6.46 2.31 -12.61
N PHE A 559 -5.34 2.93 -12.95
CA PHE A 559 -4.29 3.21 -11.98
C PHE A 559 -4.63 4.52 -11.27
N GLU A 560 -4.98 4.43 -10.00
CA GLU A 560 -5.05 5.59 -9.13
C GLU A 560 -3.65 5.95 -8.61
N LYS A 561 -3.50 7.20 -8.14
CA LYS A 561 -2.22 7.70 -7.58
C LYS A 561 -1.74 6.76 -6.46
N GLY A 562 -0.46 6.34 -6.54
CA GLY A 562 0.16 5.45 -5.57
C GLY A 562 0.15 3.95 -5.93
N PHE A 563 0.12 3.61 -7.23
CA PHE A 563 0.11 2.22 -7.74
C PHE A 563 -1.13 1.39 -7.32
N ASN A 564 -2.19 2.05 -6.88
CA ASN A 564 -3.46 1.38 -6.61
C ASN A 564 -4.12 1.01 -7.95
N VAL A 565 -4.32 -0.28 -8.17
CA VAL A 565 -5.01 -0.80 -9.34
C VAL A 565 -6.48 -0.98 -8.99
N ILE A 566 -7.35 -0.22 -9.65
CA ILE A 566 -8.80 -0.33 -9.52
C ILE A 566 -9.37 -1.01 -10.76
N LEU A 567 -10.27 -1.97 -10.53
CA LEU A 567 -11.09 -2.57 -11.58
C LEU A 567 -12.32 -1.69 -11.77
N SER A 568 -12.41 -0.98 -12.89
CA SER A 568 -13.54 -0.07 -13.13
C SER A 568 -14.76 -0.83 -13.65
N ASP A 569 -14.56 -1.76 -14.59
CA ASP A 569 -15.62 -2.52 -15.23
C ASP A 569 -15.18 -3.96 -15.41
N LEU A 570 -15.76 -4.88 -14.64
CA LEU A 570 -15.46 -6.30 -14.79
C LEU A 570 -16.38 -6.91 -15.86
N ASN A 571 -15.83 -7.22 -17.03
CA ASN A 571 -16.52 -8.02 -18.03
C ASN A 571 -16.21 -9.50 -17.79
N PHE A 572 -17.26 -10.28 -17.64
CA PHE A 572 -17.18 -11.68 -17.26
C PHE A 572 -18.00 -12.50 -18.25
N LYS A 573 -17.38 -13.51 -18.84
CA LYS A 573 -18.04 -14.47 -19.72
C LYS A 573 -17.84 -15.87 -19.18
N LEU A 574 -18.90 -16.65 -19.17
CA LEU A 574 -18.87 -18.03 -18.72
C LEU A 574 -19.48 -18.90 -19.80
N ASN A 575 -18.77 -19.96 -20.16
CA ASN A 575 -19.27 -20.98 -21.06
C ASN A 575 -19.23 -22.32 -20.31
N VAL A 576 -20.34 -23.03 -20.31
CA VAL A 576 -20.47 -24.35 -19.71
C VAL A 576 -20.78 -25.33 -20.83
N GLU A 577 -19.98 -26.39 -20.97
CA GLU A 577 -20.22 -27.38 -22.03
C GLU A 577 -21.49 -28.18 -21.77
N SER A 578 -21.66 -28.68 -20.55
CA SER A 578 -22.81 -29.49 -20.16
C SER A 578 -23.12 -29.39 -18.66
N PHE A 579 -24.36 -29.72 -18.31
CA PHE A 579 -24.81 -29.88 -16.94
C PHE A 579 -25.19 -31.33 -16.69
N ASN A 580 -24.81 -31.89 -15.54
CA ASN A 580 -25.26 -33.18 -15.06
C ASN A 580 -26.09 -32.96 -13.79
N THR A 581 -27.39 -33.21 -13.86
CA THR A 581 -28.30 -33.00 -12.73
C THR A 581 -28.70 -34.31 -12.06
N GLN A 582 -28.73 -34.29 -10.73
CA GLN A 582 -29.28 -35.35 -9.90
C GLN A 582 -30.29 -34.72 -8.93
N LEU A 583 -31.57 -34.93 -9.23
CA LEU A 583 -32.67 -34.64 -8.33
C LEU A 583 -33.10 -35.91 -7.61
N VAL A 584 -33.24 -35.84 -6.29
CA VAL A 584 -33.87 -36.91 -5.50
C VAL A 584 -35.39 -36.75 -5.64
N SER A 585 -35.95 -37.14 -6.79
CA SER A 585 -37.41 -37.24 -6.95
C SER A 585 -37.81 -38.53 -7.67
N GLY A 586 -38.78 -39.24 -7.08
CA GLY A 586 -39.55 -40.31 -7.70
C GLY A 586 -38.90 -41.69 -7.84
N GLY A 587 -37.59 -41.81 -7.99
CA GLY A 587 -36.93 -43.09 -8.29
C GLY A 587 -37.40 -43.71 -9.63
N GLY A 588 -36.64 -44.67 -10.16
CA GLY A 588 -37.00 -45.36 -11.40
C GLY A 588 -36.98 -44.48 -12.66
N PHE A 589 -37.78 -44.88 -13.67
CA PHE A 589 -37.77 -44.29 -15.02
C PHE A 589 -38.05 -42.78 -15.04
N MET A 590 -39.03 -42.32 -14.26
CA MET A 590 -39.45 -40.91 -14.25
C MET A 590 -38.37 -39.98 -13.69
N GLY A 591 -37.63 -40.41 -12.64
CA GLY A 591 -36.51 -39.63 -12.11
C GLY A 591 -35.36 -39.49 -13.12
N GLY A 592 -35.07 -40.56 -13.86
CA GLY A 592 -34.10 -40.53 -14.96
C GLY A 592 -34.51 -39.54 -16.06
N MET A 593 -35.77 -39.59 -16.49
CA MET A 593 -36.30 -38.70 -17.53
C MET A 593 -36.23 -37.21 -17.10
N VAL A 594 -36.65 -36.89 -15.87
CA VAL A 594 -36.62 -35.52 -15.35
C VAL A 594 -35.18 -34.99 -15.29
N ASN A 595 -34.21 -35.80 -14.84
CA ASN A 595 -32.80 -35.40 -14.80
C ASN A 595 -32.23 -35.16 -16.22
N THR A 596 -32.56 -36.00 -17.19
CA THR A 596 -32.10 -35.81 -18.58
C THR A 596 -32.70 -34.53 -19.20
N VAL A 597 -34.01 -34.32 -19.04
CA VAL A 597 -34.67 -33.11 -19.55
C VAL A 597 -34.09 -31.87 -18.88
N LEU A 598 -33.95 -31.87 -17.55
CA LEU A 598 -33.42 -30.73 -16.81
C LEU A 598 -31.98 -30.40 -17.21
N SER A 599 -31.11 -31.40 -17.38
CA SER A 599 -29.72 -31.21 -17.82
C SER A 599 -29.64 -30.50 -19.18
N GLY A 600 -30.46 -30.92 -20.15
CA GLY A 600 -30.55 -30.26 -21.46
C GLY A 600 -31.14 -28.85 -21.38
N THR A 601 -32.23 -28.68 -20.62
CA THR A 601 -32.88 -27.39 -20.44
C THR A 601 -31.98 -26.38 -19.73
N LEU A 602 -31.21 -26.78 -18.70
CA LEU A 602 -30.27 -25.89 -18.02
C LEU A 602 -29.19 -25.35 -18.94
N LYS A 603 -28.68 -26.17 -19.87
CA LYS A 603 -27.72 -25.71 -20.88
C LYS A 603 -28.35 -24.64 -21.79
N THR A 604 -29.56 -24.90 -22.30
CA THR A 604 -30.27 -23.92 -23.14
C THR A 604 -30.57 -22.62 -22.38
N MET A 605 -31.02 -22.71 -21.13
CA MET A 605 -31.20 -21.53 -20.27
C MET A 605 -29.89 -20.76 -20.15
N PHE A 606 -28.82 -21.45 -19.74
CA PHE A 606 -27.52 -20.84 -19.51
C PHE A 606 -27.04 -20.06 -20.74
N ASP A 607 -27.15 -20.64 -21.94
CA ASP A 607 -26.73 -20.00 -23.19
C ASP A 607 -27.58 -18.77 -23.57
N VAL A 608 -28.84 -18.73 -23.14
CA VAL A 608 -29.72 -17.56 -23.36
C VAL A 608 -29.37 -16.40 -22.42
N PHE A 609 -28.91 -16.68 -21.21
CA PHE A 609 -28.61 -15.64 -20.20
C PHE A 609 -27.17 -15.17 -20.18
N VAL A 610 -26.24 -16.03 -20.58
CA VAL A 610 -24.81 -15.76 -20.57
C VAL A 610 -24.29 -15.85 -22.01
N PRO A 611 -24.66 -14.90 -22.89
CA PRO A 611 -24.23 -14.91 -24.29
C PRO A 611 -22.75 -14.59 -24.51
#